data_AF-A0A2E1ZDJ9-F1
#
_entry.id   AF-A0A2E1ZDJ9-F1
#
_cell.length_a   1.000
_cell.length_b   1.000
_cell.length_c   1.000
_cell.angle_alpha   90.00
_cell.angle_beta   90.00
_cell.angle_gamma   90.00
#
_symmetry.space_group_name_H-M   'P 1'
#
loop_
_entity.id
_entity.type
_entity.pdbx_description
1 polymer ?
#
loop_
_entity_poly.entity_id
_entity_poly.type
_entity_poly.pdbx_seq_one_letter_code
_entity_poly.pdbx_strand_id
1 'polypeptide(L)'
;MMPTEQNTGLVNACITTKIYCRPNCPPGRRTKESNRVYFPDIKEAQRAGYRACKVCKPDIGVFARYLTKHEINSGNHIGREQNVQPMEARDYEFPPHY
;
A
#
# COMPACT_ATOMS: atom_id res chain seq x y z
N MET A 1 -4.65 -19.58 23.11
CA MET A 1 -3.64 -19.45 22.05
C MET A 1 -3.75 -18.04 21.48
N MET A 2 -2.97 -17.10 22.02
CA MET A 2 -2.92 -15.71 21.54
C MET A 2 -1.73 -15.60 20.58
N PRO A 3 -1.90 -15.17 19.32
CA PRO A 3 -0.77 -14.92 18.44
C PRO A 3 0.05 -13.76 19.03
N THR A 4 1.23 -14.08 19.56
CA THR A 4 2.20 -13.12 20.08
C THR A 4 2.72 -12.26 18.93
N GLU A 5 2.25 -11.03 18.88
CA GLU A 5 3.11 -9.85 18.89
C GLU A 5 4.41 -9.95 18.07
N GLN A 6 4.30 -9.83 16.75
CA GLN A 6 5.43 -9.68 15.84
C GLN A 6 5.14 -8.53 14.87
N ASN A 7 5.15 -7.29 15.36
CA ASN A 7 5.19 -6.09 14.50
C ASN A 7 6.47 -5.27 14.76
N THR A 8 7.58 -5.99 14.93
CA THR A 8 8.90 -5.44 15.24
C THR A 8 9.53 -4.87 13.98
N GLY A 9 9.22 -3.62 13.67
CA GLY A 9 9.82 -2.89 12.56
C GLY A 9 10.03 -1.42 12.93
N LEU A 10 11.22 -0.90 12.66
CA LEU A 10 11.55 0.52 12.84
C LEU A 10 10.62 1.38 11.97
N VAL A 11 9.74 2.17 12.61
CA VAL A 11 8.80 3.08 11.92
C VAL A 11 9.29 4.52 12.02
N ASN A 12 9.02 5.31 10.97
CA ASN A 12 9.33 6.73 10.94
C ASN A 12 8.07 7.55 11.20
N ALA A 13 8.15 8.53 12.08
CA ALA A 13 7.08 9.44 12.43
C ALA A 13 7.44 10.88 12.07
N CYS A 14 6.40 11.66 11.75
CA CYS A 14 6.53 13.08 11.47
C CYS A 14 5.91 13.89 12.62
N ILE A 15 6.69 14.79 13.23
CA ILE A 15 6.26 15.61 14.37
C ILE A 15 5.10 16.54 13.96
N THR A 16 5.16 17.12 12.76
CA THR A 16 4.18 18.13 12.31
C THR A 16 2.84 17.51 11.92
N THR A 17 2.85 16.35 11.25
CA THR A 17 1.61 15.68 10.83
C THR A 17 1.09 14.70 11.87
N LYS A 18 1.91 14.35 12.88
CA LYS A 18 1.63 13.30 13.88
C LYS A 18 1.24 11.98 13.21
N ILE A 19 1.91 11.64 12.11
CA ILE A 19 1.69 10.40 11.37
C ILE A 19 2.96 9.54 11.41
N TYR A 20 2.81 8.26 11.73
CA TYR A 20 3.87 7.26 11.59
C TYR A 20 3.70 6.42 10.32
N CYS A 21 4.81 6.09 9.69
CA CYS A 21 4.95 5.45 8.39
C CYS A 21 5.96 4.31 8.47
N ARG A 22 6.03 3.50 7.41
CA ARG A 22 7.11 2.53 7.20
C ARG A 22 8.38 3.22 6.69
N PRO A 23 9.58 2.66 6.91
CA PRO A 23 10.86 3.32 6.59
C PRO A 23 11.00 3.69 5.11
N ASN A 24 10.46 2.87 4.19
CA ASN A 24 10.47 3.16 2.75
C ASN A 24 9.18 3.83 2.22
N CYS A 25 8.36 4.39 3.10
CA CYS A 25 7.12 5.05 2.70
C CYS A 25 7.42 6.36 1.94
N PRO A 26 6.82 6.60 0.74
CA PRO A 26 7.03 7.83 -0.01
C PRO A 26 6.74 9.13 0.78
N PRO A 27 5.60 9.28 1.49
CA PRO A 27 5.36 10.46 2.33
C PRO A 27 6.31 10.53 3.54
N GLY A 28 6.74 9.40 4.10
CA GLY A 28 7.77 9.38 5.16
C GLY A 28 9.10 9.94 4.65
N ARG A 29 9.51 9.55 3.44
CA ARG A 29 10.75 10.02 2.80
C ARG A 29 10.76 11.52 2.50
N ARG A 30 9.59 12.10 2.17
CA ARG A 30 9.44 13.55 1.90
C ARG A 30 9.46 14.40 3.17
N THR A 31 9.33 13.80 4.35
CA THR A 31 9.37 14.54 5.62
C THR A 31 10.78 15.07 5.86
N LYS A 32 10.91 16.37 6.18
CA LYS A 32 12.17 17.00 6.58
C LYS A 32 12.80 16.24 7.74
N GLU A 33 14.11 16.08 7.72
CA GLU A 33 14.85 15.32 8.73
C GLU A 33 14.65 15.90 10.14
N SER A 34 14.60 17.22 10.27
CA SER A 34 14.34 17.93 11.55
C SER A 34 12.98 17.58 12.18
N ASN A 35 12.00 17.17 11.38
CA ASN A 35 10.66 16.81 11.86
C ASN A 35 10.45 15.30 11.88
N ARG A 36 11.49 14.50 11.64
CA ARG A 36 11.43 13.04 11.55
C ARG A 36 11.90 12.43 12.86
N VAL A 37 11.10 11.53 13.40
CA VAL A 37 11.38 10.74 14.60
C VAL A 37 11.30 9.27 14.21
N TYR A 38 12.10 8.41 14.85
CA TYR A 38 12.03 6.97 14.65
C TYR A 38 11.53 6.29 15.92
N PHE A 39 10.63 5.33 15.76
CA PHE A 39 10.15 4.48 16.85
C PHE A 39 10.51 3.02 16.56
N PRO A 40 10.91 2.24 17.58
CA PRO A 40 11.27 0.83 17.40
C PRO A 40 10.04 -0.06 17.13
N ASP A 41 8.84 0.38 17.53
CA ASP A 41 7.60 -0.37 17.36
C ASP A 41 6.41 0.56 17.04
N ILE A 42 5.38 -0.02 16.41
CA ILE A 42 4.13 0.69 16.09
C ILE A 42 3.36 1.08 17.36
N LYS A 43 3.34 0.23 18.37
CA LYS A 43 2.67 0.51 19.65
C LYS A 43 3.29 1.72 20.34
N GLU A 44 4.61 1.89 20.28
CA GLU A 44 5.26 3.08 20.83
C GLU A 44 4.83 4.35 20.12
N ALA A 45 4.79 4.33 18.78
CA ALA A 45 4.31 5.46 18.00
C ALA A 45 2.85 5.79 18.33
N GLN A 46 1.99 4.78 18.49
CA GLN A 46 0.58 4.96 18.87
C GLN A 46 0.45 5.53 20.30
N ARG A 47 1.20 5.00 21.27
CA ARG A 47 1.24 5.53 22.65
C ARG A 47 1.71 6.98 22.70
N ALA A 48 2.63 7.36 21.82
CA ALA A 48 3.10 8.74 21.68
C ALA A 48 2.10 9.66 20.94
N GLY A 49 0.91 9.16 20.56
CA GLY A 49 -0.16 9.93 19.95
C GLY A 49 -0.04 10.09 18.43
N TYR A 50 0.80 9.30 17.77
CA TYR A 50 0.91 9.31 16.31
C TYR A 50 -0.12 8.37 15.68
N ARG A 51 -0.66 8.79 14.53
CA ARG A 51 -1.65 8.03 13.76
C ARG A 51 -1.00 7.26 12.62
N ALA A 52 -1.59 6.12 12.26
CA ALA A 52 -1.11 5.31 11.15
C ALA A 52 -1.22 6.05 9.81
N CYS A 53 -0.19 5.95 8.98
CA CYS A 53 -0.25 6.46 7.61
C CYS A 53 -1.33 5.74 6.81
N LYS A 54 -2.19 6.49 6.11
CA LYS A 54 -3.22 5.92 5.23
C LYS A 54 -2.67 5.32 3.94
N VAL A 55 -1.44 5.69 3.56
CA VAL A 55 -0.78 5.23 2.32
C VAL A 55 -0.05 3.91 2.57
N CYS A 56 0.90 3.91 3.51
CA CYS A 56 1.67 2.72 3.84
C CYS A 56 1.08 1.90 4.99
N LYS A 57 -0.19 2.14 5.34
CA LYS A 57 -1.02 1.41 6.33
C LYS A 57 -0.23 0.43 7.21
N PRO A 58 0.68 0.95 8.07
CA PRO A 58 1.69 0.10 8.73
C PRO A 58 1.08 -1.00 9.59
N ASP A 59 -0.14 -0.73 10.08
CA ASP A 59 -0.99 -1.60 10.90
C ASP A 59 -1.58 -2.81 10.15
N ILE A 60 -1.85 -2.65 8.85
CA ILE A 60 -2.42 -3.71 8.01
C ILE A 60 -1.26 -4.39 7.31
N GLY A 61 -0.79 -5.48 7.92
CA GLY A 61 0.49 -6.16 7.70
C GLY A 61 0.80 -6.75 6.31
N VAL A 62 0.23 -6.25 5.21
CA VAL A 62 0.54 -6.74 3.86
C VAL A 62 0.82 -5.56 2.93
N PHE A 63 2.11 -5.22 2.80
CA PHE A 63 2.60 -4.45 1.66
C PHE A 63 3.22 -5.41 0.67
N ALA A 64 2.47 -5.73 -0.39
CA ALA A 64 2.94 -6.42 -1.59
C ALA A 64 4.06 -5.68 -2.37
N ARG A 65 4.81 -4.79 -1.72
CA ARG A 65 5.91 -4.00 -2.33
C ARG A 65 7.24 -4.11 -1.59
N TYR A 66 7.34 -4.97 -0.58
CA TYR A 66 8.61 -5.32 0.08
C TYR A 66 8.98 -6.81 0.01
N LEU A 67 8.25 -7.60 -0.81
CA LEU A 67 8.83 -8.83 -1.31
C LEU A 67 9.97 -8.41 -2.23
N THR A 68 11.19 -8.75 -1.83
CA THR A 68 12.39 -8.60 -2.64
C THR A 68 12.10 -9.11 -4.05
N LYS A 69 12.60 -8.40 -5.06
CA LYS A 69 12.49 -8.76 -6.49
C LYS A 69 12.89 -10.21 -6.83
N HIS A 70 13.47 -10.97 -5.89
CA HIS A 70 13.88 -12.36 -6.05
C HIS A 70 12.73 -13.38 -6.12
N GLU A 71 11.49 -13.04 -5.77
CA GLU A 71 10.35 -13.96 -5.86
C GLU A 71 9.41 -13.67 -7.05
N ILE A 72 9.74 -12.69 -7.90
CA ILE A 72 8.96 -12.39 -9.12
C ILE A 72 9.36 -13.31 -10.29
N ASN A 73 10.49 -14.04 -10.20
CA ASN A 73 10.98 -14.92 -11.27
C ASN A 73 10.41 -16.34 -11.25
N SER A 74 9.48 -16.66 -10.35
CA SER A 74 8.67 -17.88 -10.47
C SER A 74 7.45 -17.57 -11.32
N GLY A 75 7.66 -17.56 -12.64
CA GLY A 75 6.71 -17.12 -13.66
C GLY A 75 5.28 -17.61 -13.47
N ASN A 76 4.41 -16.73 -13.00
CA ASN A 76 2.98 -16.91 -13.10
C ASN A 76 2.45 -16.01 -14.23
N HIS A 77 2.68 -16.46 -15.46
CA HIS A 77 1.92 -16.05 -16.62
C HIS A 77 0.52 -16.67 -16.50
N ILE A 78 -0.36 -16.05 -15.71
CA ILE A 78 -1.79 -16.28 -15.89
C ILE A 78 -2.15 -15.70 -17.26
N GLY A 79 -2.57 -16.60 -18.14
CA GLY A 79 -2.69 -16.39 -19.56
C GLY A 79 -3.51 -15.16 -19.93
N ARG A 80 -3.03 -14.46 -20.96
CA ARG A 80 -3.91 -13.84 -21.94
C ARG A 80 -4.73 -14.95 -22.58
N GLU A 81 -5.93 -15.23 -22.07
CA GLU A 81 -6.97 -15.78 -22.91
C GLU A 81 -7.79 -14.63 -23.48
N GLN A 82 -7.46 -14.31 -24.72
CA GLN A 82 -8.27 -13.53 -25.61
C GLN A 82 -9.59 -14.27 -25.83
N ASN A 83 -10.61 -13.99 -25.01
CA ASN A 83 -11.97 -14.43 -25.30
C ASN A 83 -12.93 -13.24 -25.17
N VAL A 84 -12.69 -12.24 -26.03
CA VAL A 84 -13.70 -11.24 -26.35
C VAL A 84 -14.60 -11.88 -27.38
N GLN A 85 -15.78 -12.34 -26.96
CA GLN A 85 -16.82 -12.77 -27.88
C GLN A 85 -17.19 -11.57 -28.76
N PRO A 86 -17.18 -11.69 -30.11
CA PRO A 86 -17.81 -10.69 -30.95
C PRO A 86 -19.31 -10.80 -30.72
N MET A 87 -19.90 -9.88 -29.95
CA MET A 87 -21.34 -9.70 -29.98
C MET A 87 -21.68 -9.00 -31.30
N GLU A 88 -22.27 -9.79 -32.19
CA GLU A 88 -22.77 -9.45 -33.51
C GLU A 88 -23.43 -8.06 -33.52
N ALA A 89 -23.00 -7.23 -34.47
CA ALA A 89 -23.66 -5.99 -34.80
C ALA A 89 -25.09 -6.28 -35.30
N ARG A 90 -26.08 -6.11 -34.42
CA ARG A 90 -27.49 -6.14 -34.80
C ARG A 90 -28.13 -4.81 -34.45
N ASP A 91 -28.25 -4.00 -35.49
CA ASP A 91 -29.41 -3.14 -35.76
C ASP A 91 -29.73 -2.04 -34.73
N TYR A 92 -28.73 -1.22 -34.35
CA TYR A 92 -29.03 0.09 -33.73
C TYR A 92 -29.17 1.14 -34.83
N GLU A 93 -30.35 1.18 -35.44
CA GLU A 93 -30.76 2.25 -36.33
C GLU A 93 -30.70 3.57 -35.55
N PHE A 94 -29.76 4.45 -35.90
CA PHE A 94 -29.68 5.79 -35.31
C PHE A 94 -30.96 6.56 -35.66
N PRO A 95 -31.76 7.06 -34.69
CA PRO A 95 -32.88 7.92 -35.02
C PRO A 95 -32.37 9.24 -35.61
N PRO A 96 -33.02 9.80 -36.64
CA PRO A 96 -32.59 11.05 -37.25
C PRO A 96 -32.70 12.17 -36.22
N HIS A 97 -31.59 12.87 -36.02
CA HIS A 97 -31.55 14.11 -35.27
C HIS A 97 -32.25 15.18 -36.13
N TYR A 98 -33.43 15.62 -35.69
CA TYR A 98 -34.06 16.83 -36.20
C TYR A 98 -33.32 18.07 -35.69
#